data_AF-A0A7R9CGK5-F1
#
_entry.id   AF-A0A7R9CGK5-F1
#
_cell.length_a   1.000
_cell.length_b   1.000
_cell.length_c   1.000
_cell.angle_alpha   90.00
_cell.angle_beta   90.00
_cell.angle_gamma   90.00
#
_symmetry.space_group_name_H-M   'P 1'
#
loop_
_entity.id
_entity.type
_entity.pdbx_description
1 polymer ?
#
loop_
_entity_poly.entity_id
_entity_poly.type
_entity_poly.pdbx_seq_one_letter_code
_entity_poly.pdbx_strand_id
1 'polypeptide(L)'
;MDIMADRSHILFRCVTFILNAFVLRHVSQDVVGVMNVRLLLLESTILYLSREAFRRACLSKTTDHNWAQVINLLWLTLPLCQVFSLVFGYIWLYVLTPPSEDITQHYTLGVWSICVSCIVEMCCEPVYLVSQAFLFVRLKVVLDTIQIVVRTFIFTPLIVYQPQSAVLAFSAAQVISACVYVIGYYVYFYVYIKRRNEKIALRKKDDDVPRTGKEEMEDDFPFESLTDFLPARIENQVYQPYVTFNIVTSL
;
A
#
# COMPACT_ATOMS: atom_id res chain seq x y z
N MET A 1 6.69 23.47 16.59
CA MET A 1 6.04 22.90 15.37
C MET A 1 5.22 21.66 15.72
N ASP A 2 5.51 21.01 16.84
CA ASP A 2 4.84 19.77 17.31
C ASP A 2 3.39 19.98 17.80
N ILE A 3 3.06 21.16 18.35
CA ILE A 3 1.68 21.48 18.78
C ILE A 3 0.69 21.54 17.60
N MET A 4 1.14 21.95 16.41
CA MET A 4 0.29 21.99 15.21
C MET A 4 0.06 20.59 14.63
N ALA A 5 1.09 19.75 14.65
CA ALA A 5 0.94 18.35 14.25
C ALA A 5 -0.06 17.61 15.15
N ASP A 6 0.02 17.83 16.47
CA ASP A 6 -0.89 17.22 17.44
C ASP A 6 -2.36 17.65 17.22
N ARG A 7 -2.58 18.94 16.89
CA ARG A 7 -3.90 19.48 16.54
C ARG A 7 -4.49 18.82 15.28
N SER A 8 -3.67 18.55 14.27
CA SER A 8 -4.10 17.85 13.05
C SER A 8 -4.49 16.39 13.33
N HIS A 9 -3.76 15.70 14.22
CA HIS A 9 -4.11 14.34 14.64
C HIS A 9 -5.42 14.27 15.42
N ILE A 10 -5.65 15.23 16.33
CA ILE A 10 -6.91 15.32 17.09
C ILE A 10 -8.09 15.62 16.16
N LEU A 11 -7.93 16.56 15.22
CA LEU A 11 -8.97 16.88 14.24
C LEU A 11 -9.36 15.65 13.41
N PHE A 12 -8.37 14.87 12.96
CA PHE A 12 -8.63 13.64 12.21
C PHE A 12 -9.41 12.60 13.01
N ARG A 13 -9.07 12.44 14.29
CA ARG A 13 -9.78 11.54 15.21
C ARG A 13 -11.22 11.99 15.44
N CYS A 14 -11.44 13.30 15.60
CA CYS A 14 -12.78 13.88 15.73
C CYS A 14 -13.61 13.67 14.45
N VAL A 15 -13.04 13.92 13.28
CA VAL A 15 -13.71 13.70 11.98
C VAL A 15 -14.09 12.22 11.82
N THR A 16 -13.15 11.32 12.10
CA THR A 16 -13.40 9.87 12.04
C THR A 16 -14.48 9.43 13.02
N PHE A 17 -14.49 9.99 14.23
CA PHE A 17 -15.51 9.72 15.24
C PHE A 17 -16.90 10.19 14.79
N ILE A 18 -17.01 11.41 14.28
CA ILE A 18 -18.28 11.97 13.80
C ILE A 18 -18.81 11.16 12.61
N LEU A 19 -17.95 10.83 11.65
CA LEU A 19 -18.34 10.03 10.49
C LEU A 19 -18.78 8.62 10.90
N ASN A 20 -18.08 7.97 11.83
CA ASN A 20 -18.48 6.66 12.35
C ASN A 20 -19.81 6.73 13.11
N ALA A 21 -20.01 7.74 13.96
CA ALA A 21 -21.28 7.95 14.65
C ALA A 21 -22.44 8.22 13.68
N PHE A 22 -22.16 8.97 12.60
CA PHE A 22 -23.13 9.26 11.55
C PHE A 22 -23.53 8.00 10.77
N VAL A 23 -22.57 7.14 10.43
CA VAL A 23 -22.80 5.84 9.79
C VAL A 23 -23.70 4.96 10.66
N LEU A 24 -23.40 4.83 11.96
CA LEU A 24 -24.22 4.02 12.89
C LEU A 24 -25.67 4.53 13.04
N ARG A 25 -25.92 5.80 12.73
CA ARG A 25 -27.28 6.37 12.79
C ARG A 25 -28.10 6.10 11.53
N HIS A 26 -27.46 5.89 10.38
CA HIS A 26 -28.14 5.70 9.08
C HIS A 26 -28.11 4.25 8.59
N VAL A 27 -27.29 3.40 9.21
CA VAL A 27 -27.04 2.02 8.79
C VAL A 27 -27.39 1.06 9.91
N SER A 28 -28.14 -0.01 9.60
CA SER A 28 -28.37 -1.09 10.56
C SER A 28 -27.04 -1.67 11.04
N GLN A 29 -26.96 -1.98 12.33
CA GLN A 29 -25.80 -2.61 12.95
C GLN A 29 -25.40 -3.91 12.23
N ASP A 30 -26.37 -4.65 11.68
CA ASP A 30 -26.12 -5.91 10.98
C ASP A 30 -25.34 -5.70 9.68
N VAL A 31 -25.66 -4.65 8.93
CA VAL A 31 -24.99 -4.29 7.66
C VAL A 31 -23.57 -3.80 7.93
N VAL A 32 -23.40 -2.96 8.97
CA VAL A 32 -22.06 -2.53 9.43
C VAL A 32 -21.23 -3.74 9.87
N GLY A 33 -21.86 -4.72 10.52
CA GLY A 33 -21.25 -6.00 10.88
C GLY A 33 -20.76 -6.77 9.65
N VAL A 34 -21.60 -6.90 8.61
CA VAL A 34 -21.20 -7.58 7.35
C VAL A 34 -20.00 -6.89 6.71
N MET A 35 -20.00 -5.56 6.64
CA MET A 35 -18.87 -4.81 6.08
C MET A 35 -17.57 -5.01 6.87
N ASN A 36 -17.60 -4.77 8.19
CA ASN A 36 -16.37 -4.74 8.98
C ASN A 36 -15.86 -6.13 9.35
N VAL A 37 -16.75 -7.08 9.66
CA VAL A 37 -16.37 -8.40 10.16
C VAL A 37 -16.20 -9.40 9.01
N ARG A 38 -16.83 -9.18 7.85
CA ARG A 38 -16.69 -10.10 6.71
C ARG A 38 -15.86 -9.49 5.58
N LEU A 39 -16.24 -8.32 5.07
CA LEU A 39 -15.60 -7.73 3.89
C LEU A 39 -14.20 -7.17 4.19
N LEU A 40 -14.06 -6.35 5.24
CA LEU A 40 -12.74 -5.85 5.67
C LEU A 40 -11.84 -6.96 6.23
N LEU A 41 -12.42 -8.02 6.80
CA LEU A 41 -11.66 -9.19 7.21
C LEU A 41 -11.07 -9.94 6.01
N LEU A 42 -11.86 -10.11 4.94
CA LEU A 42 -11.40 -10.68 3.68
C LEU A 42 -10.23 -9.86 3.10
N GLU A 43 -10.40 -8.53 3.02
CA GLU A 43 -9.37 -7.59 2.57
C GLU A 43 -8.06 -7.77 3.34
N SER A 44 -8.15 -7.70 4.67
CA SER A 44 -6.99 -7.83 5.56
C SER A 44 -6.31 -9.18 5.40
N THR A 45 -7.08 -10.25 5.25
CA THR A 45 -6.57 -11.62 5.07
C THR A 45 -5.80 -11.77 3.77
N ILE A 46 -6.39 -11.35 2.64
CA ILE A 46 -5.76 -11.43 1.32
C ILE A 46 -4.47 -10.61 1.31
N LEU A 47 -4.54 -9.34 1.74
CA LEU A 47 -3.39 -8.44 1.69
C LEU A 47 -2.27 -8.92 2.61
N TYR A 48 -2.57 -9.35 3.83
CA TYR A 48 -1.56 -9.81 4.79
C TYR A 48 -0.80 -11.03 4.27
N LEU A 49 -1.54 -12.05 3.81
CA LEU A 49 -0.93 -13.28 3.28
C LEU A 49 -0.13 -13.04 2.01
N SER A 50 -0.55 -12.11 1.16
CA SER A 50 0.11 -11.84 -0.11
C SER A 50 1.46 -11.15 0.03
N ARG A 51 1.68 -10.33 1.07
CA ARG A 51 2.83 -9.40 1.10
C ARG A 51 3.70 -9.46 2.35
N GLU A 52 3.22 -9.96 3.48
CA GLU A 52 3.97 -9.83 4.74
C GLU A 52 5.29 -10.62 4.71
N ALA A 53 5.28 -11.84 4.15
CA ALA A 53 6.50 -12.64 4.01
C ALA A 53 7.56 -11.90 3.15
N PHE A 54 7.13 -11.26 2.07
CA PHE A 54 8.00 -10.49 1.17
C PHE A 54 8.55 -9.24 1.84
N ARG A 55 7.69 -8.49 2.56
CA ARG A 55 8.12 -7.31 3.33
C ARG A 55 9.23 -7.65 4.31
N ARG A 56 9.05 -8.72 5.08
CA ARG A 56 10.04 -9.16 6.08
C ARG A 56 11.33 -9.64 5.42
N ALA A 57 11.25 -10.35 4.30
CA ALA A 57 12.43 -10.80 3.56
C ALA A 57 13.23 -9.62 2.99
N CYS A 58 12.57 -8.67 2.31
CA CYS A 58 13.24 -7.55 1.64
C CYS A 58 13.77 -6.49 2.62
N LEU A 59 13.12 -6.30 3.78
CA LEU A 59 13.58 -5.32 4.78
C LEU A 59 14.69 -5.84 5.70
N SER A 60 15.02 -7.14 5.67
CA SER A 60 16.00 -7.73 6.60
C SER A 60 17.47 -7.42 6.29
N LYS A 61 17.84 -6.95 5.09
CA LYS A 61 19.24 -6.73 4.66
C LYS A 61 19.44 -5.49 3.78
N THR A 62 18.96 -4.32 4.19
CA THR A 62 18.91 -3.11 3.33
C THR A 62 20.26 -2.59 2.80
N THR A 63 21.39 -2.84 3.48
CA THR A 63 22.68 -2.20 3.17
C THR A 63 23.40 -2.73 1.91
N ASP A 64 23.10 -3.95 1.44
CA ASP A 64 23.74 -4.58 0.26
C ASP A 64 22.72 -5.03 -0.80
N HIS A 65 21.49 -4.51 -0.79
CA HIS A 65 20.44 -5.00 -1.69
C HIS A 65 20.64 -4.51 -3.13
N ASN A 66 20.65 -5.47 -4.05
CA ASN A 66 20.36 -5.18 -5.45
C ASN A 66 18.85 -4.85 -5.58
N TRP A 67 18.53 -3.56 -5.65
CA TRP A 67 17.15 -3.07 -5.72
C TRP A 67 16.36 -3.65 -6.90
N ALA A 68 17.00 -3.93 -8.03
CA ALA A 68 16.31 -4.56 -9.17
C ALA A 68 15.82 -5.99 -8.83
N GLN A 69 16.59 -6.76 -8.06
CA GLN A 69 16.17 -8.08 -7.56
C GLN A 69 15.00 -7.96 -6.58
N VAL A 70 15.05 -6.98 -5.68
CA VAL A 70 13.98 -6.71 -4.71
C VAL A 70 12.67 -6.35 -5.42
N ILE A 71 12.72 -5.45 -6.40
CA ILE A 71 11.56 -5.04 -7.19
C ILE A 71 10.97 -6.23 -7.96
N ASN A 72 11.80 -7.02 -8.64
CA ASN A 72 11.36 -8.22 -9.34
C ASN A 72 10.66 -9.23 -8.41
N LEU A 73 11.24 -9.45 -7.23
CA LEU A 73 10.66 -10.32 -6.21
C LEU A 73 9.32 -9.79 -5.70
N LEU A 74 9.21 -8.47 -5.50
CA LEU A 74 7.96 -7.84 -5.04
C LEU A 74 6.86 -7.89 -6.07
N TRP A 75 7.17 -7.85 -7.37
CA TRP A 75 6.14 -8.03 -8.40
C TRP A 75 5.48 -9.42 -8.38
N LEU A 76 6.06 -10.41 -7.71
CA LEU A 76 5.41 -11.71 -7.47
C LEU A 76 4.27 -11.65 -6.44
N THR A 77 4.17 -10.58 -5.63
CA THR A 77 3.06 -10.42 -4.67
C THR A 77 1.73 -10.18 -5.40
N LEU A 78 1.76 -9.58 -6.58
CA LEU A 78 0.58 -9.29 -7.39
C LEU A 78 -0.11 -10.55 -7.95
N PRO A 79 0.57 -11.47 -8.67
CA PRO A 79 -0.06 -12.72 -9.08
C PRO A 79 -0.44 -13.59 -7.88
N LEU A 80 0.34 -13.57 -6.79
CA LEU A 80 -0.03 -14.25 -5.55
C LEU A 80 -1.33 -13.71 -4.96
N CYS A 81 -1.49 -12.38 -4.95
CA CYS A 81 -2.72 -11.72 -4.51
C CYS A 81 -3.92 -12.11 -5.37
N GLN A 82 -3.75 -12.26 -6.69
CA GLN A 82 -4.83 -12.74 -7.57
C GLN A 82 -5.26 -14.16 -7.20
N VAL A 83 -4.31 -15.08 -6.95
CA VAL A 83 -4.61 -16.44 -6.50
C VAL A 83 -5.35 -16.42 -5.16
N PHE A 84 -4.87 -15.65 -4.19
CA PHE A 84 -5.55 -15.54 -2.89
C PHE A 84 -6.92 -14.89 -2.99
N SER A 85 -7.11 -13.87 -3.84
CA SER A 85 -8.41 -13.27 -4.10
C SER A 85 -9.42 -14.29 -4.64
N LEU A 86 -9.00 -15.18 -5.54
CA LEU A 86 -9.88 -16.25 -6.05
C LEU A 86 -10.22 -17.28 -4.97
N VAL A 87 -9.22 -17.75 -4.22
CA VAL A 87 -9.39 -18.76 -3.17
C VAL A 87 -10.27 -18.23 -2.03
N PHE A 88 -9.91 -17.08 -1.45
CA PHE A 88 -10.65 -16.51 -0.33
C PHE A 88 -11.98 -15.91 -0.77
N GLY A 89 -12.07 -15.34 -1.98
CA GLY A 89 -13.35 -14.93 -2.57
C GLY A 89 -14.33 -16.10 -2.69
N TYR A 90 -13.86 -17.25 -3.17
CA TYR A 90 -14.67 -18.48 -3.21
C TYR A 90 -15.10 -18.95 -1.81
N ILE A 91 -14.18 -18.98 -0.85
CA ILE A 91 -14.47 -19.37 0.55
C ILE A 91 -15.55 -18.45 1.16
N TRP A 92 -15.45 -17.14 0.96
CA TRP A 92 -16.40 -16.17 1.50
C TRP A 92 -17.80 -16.27 0.86
N LEU A 93 -17.89 -16.71 -0.39
CA LEU A 93 -19.16 -16.85 -1.10
C LEU A 93 -19.87 -18.18 -0.84
N TYR A 94 -19.12 -19.28 -0.78
CA TYR A 94 -19.68 -20.63 -0.85
C TYR A 94 -19.42 -21.49 0.38
N VAL A 95 -18.37 -21.20 1.15
CA VAL A 95 -18.01 -22.00 2.34
C VAL A 95 -18.56 -21.35 3.61
N LEU A 96 -18.46 -20.02 3.73
CA LEU A 96 -19.08 -19.29 4.83
C LEU A 96 -20.58 -19.09 4.55
N THR A 97 -21.42 -19.33 5.55
CA THR A 97 -22.86 -19.07 5.46
C THR A 97 -23.11 -17.62 5.06
N PRO A 98 -23.62 -17.33 3.85
CA PRO A 98 -23.79 -15.95 3.40
C PRO A 98 -24.78 -15.22 4.30
N PRO A 99 -24.63 -13.89 4.46
CA PRO A 99 -25.65 -13.11 5.15
C PRO A 99 -26.97 -13.23 4.39
N SER A 100 -28.07 -13.29 5.13
CA SER A 100 -29.40 -13.42 4.55
C SER A 100 -29.77 -12.15 3.76
N GLU A 101 -30.57 -12.31 2.69
CA GLU A 101 -30.86 -11.23 1.73
C GLU A 101 -31.65 -10.06 2.33
N ASP A 102 -32.36 -10.32 3.44
CA ASP A 102 -33.02 -9.31 4.28
C ASP A 102 -32.03 -8.37 4.97
N ILE A 103 -30.80 -8.83 5.22
CA ILE A 103 -29.74 -8.03 5.84
C ILE A 103 -28.96 -7.27 4.78
N THR A 104 -28.47 -7.95 3.73
CA THR A 104 -27.66 -7.29 2.69
C THR A 104 -28.00 -7.75 1.28
N GLN A 105 -28.34 -6.79 0.42
CA GLN A 105 -28.44 -7.00 -1.01
C GLN A 105 -27.04 -6.96 -1.65
N HIS A 106 -26.87 -7.70 -2.76
CA HIS A 106 -25.65 -7.67 -3.58
C HIS A 106 -24.35 -8.09 -2.87
N TYR A 107 -24.42 -9.00 -1.90
CA TYR A 107 -23.24 -9.49 -1.17
C TYR A 107 -22.13 -10.01 -2.11
N THR A 108 -22.50 -10.74 -3.17
CA THR A 108 -21.55 -11.26 -4.16
C THR A 108 -20.74 -10.17 -4.85
N LEU A 109 -21.38 -9.05 -5.20
CA LEU A 109 -20.68 -7.88 -5.76
C LEU A 109 -19.74 -7.27 -4.73
N GLY A 110 -20.13 -7.27 -3.45
CA GLY A 110 -19.28 -6.88 -2.34
C GLY A 110 -17.98 -7.65 -2.29
N VAL A 111 -18.06 -8.98 -2.26
CA VAL A 111 -16.88 -9.86 -2.17
C VAL A 111 -15.95 -9.65 -3.36
N TRP A 112 -16.47 -9.63 -4.58
CA TRP A 112 -15.64 -9.42 -5.78
C TRP A 112 -15.01 -8.03 -5.82
N SER A 113 -15.73 -7.00 -5.35
CA SER A 113 -15.17 -5.64 -5.28
C SER A 113 -14.02 -5.54 -4.29
N ILE A 114 -14.10 -6.23 -3.14
CA ILE A 114 -12.97 -6.35 -2.20
C ILE A 114 -11.79 -7.08 -2.84
N CYS A 115 -12.04 -8.16 -3.56
CA CYS A 115 -10.99 -8.90 -4.25
C CYS A 115 -10.27 -8.03 -5.28
N VAL A 116 -11.03 -7.23 -6.04
CA VAL A 116 -10.50 -6.26 -7.00
C VAL A 116 -9.72 -5.16 -6.30
N SER A 117 -10.23 -4.58 -5.20
CA SER A 117 -9.50 -3.54 -4.47
C SER A 117 -8.17 -4.06 -3.91
N CYS A 118 -8.11 -5.30 -3.44
CA CYS A 118 -6.86 -5.92 -2.99
C CYS A 118 -5.82 -6.01 -4.11
N ILE A 119 -6.24 -6.43 -5.31
CA ILE A 119 -5.36 -6.52 -6.48
C ILE A 119 -4.86 -5.12 -6.88
N VAL A 120 -5.76 -4.12 -6.89
CA VAL A 120 -5.40 -2.72 -7.16
C VAL A 120 -4.36 -2.23 -6.16
N GLU A 121 -4.59 -2.42 -4.85
CA GLU A 121 -3.63 -2.03 -3.82
C GLU A 121 -2.27 -2.72 -3.98
N MET A 122 -2.25 -3.99 -4.38
CA MET A 122 -1.01 -4.73 -4.60
C MET A 122 -0.15 -4.14 -5.72
N CYS A 123 -0.73 -3.40 -6.68
CA CYS A 123 0.03 -2.74 -7.75
C CYS A 123 1.06 -1.75 -7.21
N CYS A 124 0.80 -1.09 -6.08
CA CYS A 124 1.75 -0.13 -5.49
C CYS A 124 2.73 -0.76 -4.49
N GLU A 125 2.65 -2.07 -4.26
CA GLU A 125 3.44 -2.76 -3.23
C GLU A 125 4.96 -2.58 -3.37
N PRO A 126 5.57 -2.65 -4.58
CA PRO A 126 7.00 -2.38 -4.75
C PRO A 126 7.39 -0.96 -4.32
N VAL A 127 6.57 0.02 -4.71
CA VAL A 127 6.77 1.45 -4.39
C VAL A 127 6.59 1.70 -2.90
N TYR A 128 5.57 1.09 -2.30
CA TYR A 128 5.34 1.12 -0.86
C TYR A 128 6.54 0.57 -0.10
N LEU A 129 7.07 -0.59 -0.48
CA LEU A 129 8.19 -1.19 0.24
C LEU A 129 9.44 -0.31 0.18
N VAL A 130 9.77 0.22 -1.00
CA VAL A 130 10.87 1.18 -1.15
C VAL A 130 10.66 2.38 -0.24
N SER A 131 9.44 2.94 -0.17
CA SER A 131 9.14 4.05 0.74
C SER A 131 9.45 3.70 2.20
N GLN A 132 9.20 2.46 2.63
CA GLN A 132 9.47 2.02 4.00
C GLN A 132 10.96 1.79 4.23
N ALA A 133 11.67 1.21 3.27
CA ALA A 133 13.09 0.95 3.39
C ALA A 133 13.93 2.25 3.48
N PHE A 134 13.49 3.31 2.81
CA PHE A 134 14.09 4.65 2.89
C PHE A 134 13.41 5.57 3.92
N LEU A 135 12.63 5.00 4.85
CA LEU A 135 12.06 5.71 6.00
C LEU A 135 11.13 6.89 5.66
N PHE A 136 10.41 6.82 4.53
CA PHE A 136 9.31 7.74 4.20
C PHE A 136 8.05 7.45 5.04
N VAL A 137 8.20 7.36 6.37
CA VAL A 137 7.12 7.01 7.32
C VAL A 137 5.96 8.00 7.26
N ARG A 138 6.26 9.30 7.05
CA ARG A 138 5.23 10.34 6.91
C ARG A 138 4.36 10.14 5.66
N LEU A 139 4.95 9.71 4.54
CA LEU A 139 4.20 9.44 3.30
C LEU A 139 3.15 8.37 3.55
N LYS A 140 3.57 7.25 4.16
CA LYS A 140 2.67 6.16 4.53
C LYS A 140 1.51 6.64 5.37
N VAL A 141 1.79 7.35 6.47
CA VAL A 141 0.73 7.83 7.37
C VAL A 141 -0.25 8.73 6.62
N VAL A 142 0.24 9.63 5.77
CA VAL A 142 -0.62 10.54 4.98
C VAL A 142 -1.47 9.78 3.96
N LEU A 143 -0.90 8.85 3.21
CA LEU A 143 -1.65 8.11 2.18
C LEU A 143 -2.65 7.12 2.79
N ASP A 144 -2.29 6.42 3.86
CA ASP A 144 -3.23 5.55 4.60
C ASP A 144 -4.41 6.38 5.16
N THR A 145 -4.12 7.59 5.65
CA THR A 145 -5.13 8.55 6.12
C THR A 145 -6.04 9.00 4.99
N ILE A 146 -5.47 9.40 3.83
CA ILE A 146 -6.23 9.84 2.66
C ILE A 146 -7.14 8.72 2.15
N GLN A 147 -6.66 7.47 2.10
CA GLN A 147 -7.47 6.32 1.68
C GLN A 147 -8.71 6.16 2.56
N ILE A 148 -8.54 6.18 3.89
CA ILE A 148 -9.65 6.07 4.84
C ILE A 148 -10.63 7.23 4.65
N VAL A 149 -10.14 8.47 4.54
CA VAL A 149 -10.97 9.66 4.30
C VAL A 149 -11.78 9.51 3.04
N VAL A 150 -11.14 9.23 1.91
CA VAL A 150 -11.80 9.12 0.60
C VAL A 150 -12.88 8.05 0.64
N ARG A 151 -12.57 6.88 1.21
CA ARG A 151 -13.55 5.80 1.39
C ARG A 151 -14.76 6.28 2.19
N THR A 152 -14.52 6.90 3.35
CA THR A 152 -15.62 7.36 4.21
C THR A 152 -16.42 8.50 3.56
N PHE A 153 -15.77 9.46 2.91
CA PHE A 153 -16.43 10.56 2.20
C PHE A 153 -17.25 10.12 0.99
N ILE A 154 -16.88 9.02 0.31
CA ILE A 154 -17.69 8.44 -0.77
C ILE A 154 -18.83 7.61 -0.17
N PHE A 155 -18.53 6.76 0.80
CA PHE A 155 -19.52 5.85 1.40
C PHE A 155 -20.67 6.59 2.10
N THR A 156 -20.35 7.63 2.87
CA THR A 156 -21.30 8.36 3.72
C THR A 156 -22.46 9.01 2.94
N PRO A 157 -22.24 9.80 1.88
CA PRO A 157 -23.36 10.34 1.10
C PRO A 157 -24.15 9.24 0.40
N LEU A 158 -23.47 8.24 -0.19
CA LEU A 158 -24.13 7.15 -0.91
C LEU A 158 -25.12 6.39 -0.01
N ILE A 159 -24.77 6.15 1.25
CA ILE A 159 -25.63 5.42 2.17
C ILE A 159 -26.80 6.25 2.70
N VAL A 160 -26.66 7.58 2.76
CA VAL A 160 -27.77 8.49 3.09
C VAL A 160 -28.82 8.48 1.98
N TYR A 161 -28.40 8.43 0.72
CA TYR A 161 -29.32 8.38 -0.42
C TYR A 161 -29.95 6.98 -0.61
N GLN A 162 -29.18 5.91 -0.40
CA GLN A 162 -29.65 4.54 -0.66
C GLN A 162 -29.19 3.55 0.43
N PRO A 163 -29.84 3.56 1.61
CA PRO A 163 -29.44 2.71 2.74
C PRO A 163 -29.60 1.21 2.47
N GLN A 164 -30.54 0.83 1.59
CA GLN A 164 -30.78 -0.58 1.21
C GLN A 164 -29.63 -1.21 0.41
N SER A 165 -28.79 -0.39 -0.24
CA SER A 165 -27.67 -0.85 -1.07
C SER A 165 -26.31 -0.51 -0.44
N ALA A 166 -26.24 -0.48 0.89
CA ALA A 166 -25.05 -0.16 1.65
C ALA A 166 -23.79 -0.94 1.25
N VAL A 167 -23.92 -2.25 0.97
CA VAL A 167 -22.78 -3.08 0.53
C VAL A 167 -22.26 -2.62 -0.83
N LEU A 168 -23.14 -2.24 -1.75
CA LEU A 168 -22.74 -1.69 -3.05
C LEU A 168 -22.04 -0.33 -2.90
N ALA A 169 -22.57 0.54 -2.05
CA ALA A 169 -21.95 1.83 -1.72
C ALA A 169 -20.55 1.65 -1.13
N PHE A 170 -20.41 0.72 -0.19
CA PHE A 170 -19.12 0.38 0.41
C PHE A 170 -18.13 -0.17 -0.61
N SER A 171 -18.61 -1.04 -1.50
CA SER A 171 -17.80 -1.64 -2.58
C SER A 171 -17.22 -0.60 -3.52
N ALA A 172 -18.06 0.34 -3.98
CA ALA A 172 -17.62 1.44 -4.83
C ALA A 172 -16.63 2.34 -4.10
N ALA A 173 -16.93 2.71 -2.85
CA ALA A 173 -16.04 3.52 -2.03
C ALA A 173 -14.68 2.84 -1.80
N GLN A 174 -14.65 1.52 -1.56
CA GLN A 174 -13.43 0.75 -1.36
C GLN A 174 -12.57 0.79 -2.63
N VAL A 175 -13.11 0.39 -3.78
CA VAL A 175 -12.35 0.34 -5.04
C VAL A 175 -11.82 1.72 -5.43
N ILE A 176 -12.63 2.77 -5.31
CA ILE A 176 -12.18 4.14 -5.61
C ILE A 176 -11.07 4.57 -4.66
N SER A 177 -11.20 4.29 -3.36
CA SER A 177 -10.17 4.63 -2.38
C SER A 177 -8.85 3.89 -2.62
N ALA A 178 -8.90 2.62 -3.02
CA ALA A 178 -7.73 1.84 -3.40
C ALA A 178 -7.03 2.43 -4.65
N CYS A 179 -7.80 2.84 -5.66
CA CYS A 179 -7.24 3.53 -6.83
C CYS A 179 -6.55 4.85 -6.43
N VAL A 180 -7.18 5.66 -5.57
CA VAL A 180 -6.58 6.91 -5.07
C VAL A 180 -5.30 6.63 -4.28
N TYR A 181 -5.26 5.57 -3.48
CA TYR A 181 -4.07 5.16 -2.74
C TYR A 181 -2.89 4.86 -3.67
N VAL A 182 -3.12 4.03 -4.68
CA VAL A 182 -2.12 3.66 -5.69
C VAL A 182 -1.63 4.88 -6.46
N ILE A 183 -2.56 5.69 -6.98
CA ILE A 183 -2.24 6.92 -7.71
C ILE A 183 -1.42 7.86 -6.82
N GLY A 184 -1.78 7.98 -5.54
CA GLY A 184 -1.07 8.82 -4.58
C GLY A 184 0.41 8.46 -4.44
N TYR A 185 0.75 7.17 -4.36
CA TYR A 185 2.15 6.72 -4.31
C TYR A 185 2.90 7.07 -5.59
N TYR A 186 2.36 6.72 -6.76
CA TYR A 186 3.04 6.97 -8.03
C TYR A 186 3.19 8.47 -8.32
N VAL A 187 2.18 9.29 -8.03
CA VAL A 187 2.25 10.75 -8.16
C VAL A 187 3.31 11.32 -7.21
N TYR A 188 3.35 10.87 -5.95
CA TYR A 188 4.35 11.35 -5.00
C TYR A 188 5.77 11.05 -5.50
N PHE A 189 6.06 9.80 -5.88
CA PHE A 189 7.40 9.42 -6.33
C PHE A 189 7.77 10.07 -7.66
N TYR A 190 6.82 10.26 -8.58
CA TYR A 190 7.05 11.03 -9.80
C TYR A 190 7.53 12.45 -9.49
N VAL A 191 6.82 13.16 -8.61
CA VAL A 191 7.17 14.53 -8.24
C VAL A 191 8.47 14.58 -7.44
N TYR A 192 8.67 13.64 -6.52
CA TYR A 192 9.88 13.55 -5.69
C TYR A 192 11.14 13.35 -6.56
N ILE A 193 11.13 12.34 -7.42
CA ILE A 193 12.25 12.01 -8.31
C ILE A 193 12.53 13.18 -9.27
N LYS A 194 11.50 13.75 -9.89
CA LYS A 194 11.66 14.89 -10.80
C LYS A 194 12.36 16.07 -10.12
N ARG A 195 11.88 16.48 -8.94
CA ARG A 195 12.46 17.60 -8.18
C ARG A 195 13.89 17.30 -7.71
N ARG A 196 14.16 16.06 -7.33
CA ARG A 196 15.51 15.61 -6.95
C ARG A 196 16.47 15.73 -8.13
N ASN A 197 16.11 15.19 -9.29
CA ASN A 197 16.95 15.23 -10.48
C ASN A 197 17.23 16.68 -10.93
N GLU A 198 16.24 17.57 -10.84
CA GLU A 198 16.42 19.00 -11.08
C GLU A 198 17.42 19.64 -10.10
N LYS A 199 17.31 19.35 -8.79
CA LYS A 199 18.28 19.85 -7.80
C LYS A 199 19.70 19.33 -8.03
N ILE A 200 19.85 18.04 -8.34
CA ILE A 200 21.16 17.43 -8.64
C ILE A 200 21.79 18.09 -9.88
N ALA A 201 21.00 18.33 -10.93
CA ALA A 201 21.46 19.00 -12.14
C ALA A 201 21.89 20.46 -11.91
N LEU A 202 21.21 21.17 -10.99
CA LEU A 202 21.60 22.52 -10.58
C LEU A 202 22.88 22.51 -9.74
N ARG A 203 23.05 21.54 -8.84
CA ARG A 203 24.21 21.42 -7.94
C ARG A 203 25.50 21.01 -8.66
N LYS A 204 25.43 20.19 -9.71
CA LYS A 204 26.59 19.86 -10.59
C LYS A 204 27.22 21.08 -11.28
N LYS A 205 26.60 22.26 -11.18
CA LYS A 205 27.17 23.52 -11.70
C LYS A 205 27.93 24.31 -10.63
N ASP A 206 27.87 23.90 -9.37
CA ASP A 206 28.34 24.63 -8.19
C ASP A 206 29.13 23.67 -7.27
N ASP A 207 30.20 23.07 -7.81
CA ASP A 207 30.92 21.92 -7.22
C ASP A 207 31.71 22.24 -5.93
N ASP A 208 31.79 23.50 -5.50
CA ASP A 208 32.66 23.96 -4.40
C ASP A 208 31.98 23.95 -3.01
N VAL A 209 30.69 23.58 -2.91
CA VAL A 209 29.93 23.65 -1.65
C VAL A 209 29.87 22.27 -0.94
N PRO A 210 30.34 22.15 0.32
CA PRO A 210 30.21 20.93 1.10
C PRO A 210 28.74 20.56 1.34
N ARG A 211 28.42 19.27 1.21
CA ARG A 211 27.06 18.75 1.33
C ARG A 211 26.58 18.73 2.78
N THR A 212 25.28 18.96 2.96
CA THR A 212 24.62 18.74 4.25
C THR A 212 24.20 17.27 4.39
N GLY A 213 24.16 16.72 5.61
CA GLY A 213 23.80 15.30 5.81
C GLY A 213 22.39 14.91 5.34
N LYS A 214 21.47 15.88 5.18
CA LYS A 214 20.18 15.63 4.51
C LYS A 214 20.32 15.41 3.00
N GLU A 215 21.27 16.10 2.37
CA GLU A 215 21.52 16.00 0.94
C GLU A 215 22.24 14.70 0.60
N GLU A 216 23.17 14.26 1.46
CA GLU A 216 23.81 12.95 1.32
C GLU A 216 22.79 11.81 1.37
N MET A 217 21.83 11.86 2.31
CA MET A 217 20.76 10.87 2.41
C MET A 217 19.77 10.92 1.22
N GLU A 218 19.53 12.09 0.64
CA GLU A 218 18.76 12.21 -0.61
C GLU A 218 19.54 11.69 -1.82
N ASP A 219 20.87 11.78 -1.82
CA ASP A 219 21.75 11.26 -2.87
C ASP A 219 21.86 9.72 -2.82
N ASP A 220 21.74 9.11 -1.65
CA ASP A 220 21.75 7.64 -1.46
C ASP A 220 20.50 6.93 -2.03
N PHE A 221 19.45 7.66 -2.42
CA PHE A 221 18.26 7.08 -3.03
C PHE A 221 18.57 6.56 -4.47
N PRO A 222 18.44 5.26 -4.76
CA PRO A 222 19.01 4.65 -5.96
C PRO A 222 18.13 4.75 -7.21
N PHE A 223 16.91 5.26 -7.10
CA PHE A 223 15.95 5.31 -8.22
C PHE A 223 15.94 6.68 -8.90
N GLU A 224 16.04 6.70 -10.22
CA GLU A 224 16.08 7.91 -11.06
C GLU A 224 14.80 8.12 -11.87
N SER A 225 13.98 7.08 -12.00
CA SER A 225 12.73 7.09 -12.76
C SER A 225 11.66 6.20 -12.11
N LEU A 226 10.39 6.47 -12.45
CA LEU A 226 9.29 5.57 -12.07
C LEU A 226 9.39 4.18 -12.72
N THR A 227 10.06 4.08 -13.87
CA THR A 227 10.28 2.81 -14.57
C THR A 227 11.13 1.85 -13.76
N ASP A 228 11.93 2.36 -12.81
CA ASP A 228 12.82 1.56 -11.99
C ASP A 228 12.04 0.76 -10.93
N PHE A 229 10.76 1.10 -10.71
CA PHE A 229 9.83 0.31 -9.89
C PHE A 229 9.16 -0.81 -10.68
N LEU A 230 9.39 -0.93 -11.98
CA LEU A 230 8.86 -2.01 -12.82
C LEU A 230 9.84 -3.18 -12.88
N PRO A 231 9.35 -4.41 -13.15
CA PRO A 231 10.25 -5.54 -13.24
C PRO A 231 11.21 -5.37 -14.42
N ALA A 232 12.50 -5.55 -14.15
CA ALA A 232 13.58 -5.34 -15.12
C ALA A 232 14.44 -6.59 -15.24
N ARG A 233 14.99 -6.83 -16.44
CA ARG A 233 15.92 -7.94 -16.65
C ARG A 233 17.21 -7.65 -15.89
N ILE A 234 17.58 -8.55 -14.98
CA ILE A 234 18.88 -8.48 -14.33
C ILE A 234 19.89 -9.05 -15.33
N GLU A 235 20.78 -8.21 -15.86
CA GLU A 235 21.92 -8.69 -16.64
C GLU A 235 22.81 -9.53 -15.72
N ASN A 236 23.17 -10.73 -16.19
CA ASN A 236 23.85 -11.76 -15.41
C ASN A 236 25.05 -11.16 -14.67
N GLN A 237 24.94 -11.05 -13.34
CA GLN A 237 26.13 -10.89 -12.53
C GLN A 237 26.97 -12.15 -12.73
N VAL A 238 28.16 -11.99 -13.31
CA VAL A 238 29.19 -13.03 -13.32
C VAL A 238 29.31 -13.49 -11.88
N TYR A 239 28.90 -14.73 -11.63
CA TYR A 239 29.05 -15.40 -10.35
C TYR A 239 30.54 -15.32 -9.99
N GLN A 240 30.94 -14.43 -9.09
CA GLN A 240 32.26 -14.54 -8.48
C GLN A 240 32.14 -15.66 -7.45
N PRO A 241 32.75 -16.84 -7.68
CA PRO A 241 32.76 -17.86 -6.67
C PRO A 241 33.46 -17.29 -5.43
N TYR A 242 32.81 -17.47 -4.29
CA TYR A 242 33.32 -17.10 -2.98
C TYR A 242 34.82 -17.45 -2.85
N VAL A 243 35.58 -16.46 -2.39
CA VAL A 243 36.99 -16.53 -2.02
C VAL A 243 37.32 -17.91 -1.45
N THR A 244 38.13 -18.67 -2.20
CA THR A 244 38.73 -19.91 -1.72
C THR A 244 39.45 -19.61 -0.42
N PHE A 245 38.93 -20.11 0.70
CA PHE A 245 39.62 -20.07 1.97
C PHE A 245 40.87 -20.93 1.82
N ASN A 246 42.01 -20.30 1.54
CA ASN A 246 43.31 -20.96 1.60
C ASN A 246 43.56 -21.35 3.06
N ILE A 247 43.21 -22.59 3.39
CA ILE A 247 43.69 -23.25 4.60
C ILE A 247 45.18 -23.43 4.38
N VAL A 248 45.96 -22.47 4.91
CA VAL A 248 47.40 -22.62 5.06
C VAL A 248 47.62 -23.81 5.97
N THR A 249 48.05 -24.91 5.38
CA THR A 249 48.61 -26.07 6.07
C THR A 249 50.01 -25.65 6.52
N SER A 250 50.12 -25.15 7.75
CA SER A 250 51.41 -25.05 8.43
C SER A 250 51.70 -26.39 9.11
N LEU A 251 52.60 -27.15 8.46
CA LEU A 251 53.50 -28.11 9.09
C LEU A 251 54.32 -27.45 10.21
#